data_AF-A0A931MA16-F1
#
_entry.id   AF-A0A931MA16-F1
#
_cell.length_a   1.000
_cell.length_b   1.000
_cell.length_c   1.000
_cell.angle_alpha   90.00
_cell.angle_beta   90.00
_cell.angle_gamma   90.00
#
_symmetry.space_group_name_H-M   'P 1'
#
loop_
_entity.id
_entity.type
_entity.pdbx_description
1 polymer ?
#
loop_
_entity_poly.entity_id
_entity_poly.type
_entity_poly.pdbx_seq_one_letter_code
_entity_poly.pdbx_strand_id
1 'polypeptide(L)' 'MEILSYGFMQRAVITGIVVSILTGIISVFVVMRRVAFVGSGISHAAFGGVAIGFLAGVNPVITAMIYSIFVAFGI' A
#
# COMPACT_ATOMS: atom_id res chain seq x y z
N MET A 1 -0.19 24.31 18.44
CA MET A 1 -1.17 23.22 18.26
C MET A 1 -2.07 23.44 17.04
N GLU A 2 -1.62 24.14 15.99
CA GLU A 2 -2.44 24.35 14.77
C GLU A 2 -2.27 23.22 13.73
N ILE A 3 -1.13 22.53 13.72
CA ILE A 3 -0.83 21.42 12.78
C ILE A 3 -1.86 20.28 12.88
N LEU A 4 -2.37 19.98 14.08
CA LEU A 4 -3.35 18.91 14.30
C LEU A 4 -4.79 19.34 13.97
N SER A 5 -5.03 20.61 13.67
CA SER A 5 -6.34 21.12 13.24
C SER A 5 -6.63 20.80 11.76
N TYR A 6 -5.58 20.60 10.96
CA TYR A 6 -5.73 20.25 9.55
C TYR A 6 -6.28 18.83 9.41
N GLY A 7 -7.45 18.69 8.78
CA GLY A 7 -8.08 17.39 8.55
C GLY A 7 -7.21 16.41 7.75
N PHE A 8 -6.35 16.91 6.86
CA PHE A 8 -5.34 16.10 6.18
C PHE A 8 -4.32 15.51 7.18
N MET A 9 -3.83 16.31 8.12
CA MET A 9 -2.87 15.88 9.12
C MET A 9 -3.46 14.81 10.04
N GLN A 10 -4.71 14.99 10.47
CA GLN A 10 -5.42 13.99 11.28
C GLN A 10 -5.55 12.65 10.54
N ARG A 11 -5.96 12.69 9.26
CA ARG A 11 -6.04 11.49 8.42
C ARG A 11 -4.67 10.85 8.25
N ALA A 12 -3.62 11.63 7.98
CA ALA A 12 -2.26 11.12 7.82
C ALA A 12 -1.76 10.40 9.08
N VAL A 13 -2.01 10.97 10.28
CA VAL A 13 -1.65 10.35 11.56
C VAL A 13 -2.45 9.05 11.78
N ILE A 14 -3.76 9.08 11.59
CA ILE A 14 -4.62 7.90 11.75
C ILE A 14 -4.18 6.79 10.79
N THR A 15 -4.01 7.11 9.51
CA THR A 15 -3.56 6.15 8.49
C THR A 15 -2.16 5.63 8.81
N GLY A 16 -1.22 6.48 9.25
CA GLY A 16 0.13 6.05 9.62
C GLY A 16 0.14 5.08 10.81
N ILE A 17 -0.69 5.32 11.82
CA ILE A 17 -0.82 4.41 12.96
C ILE A 17 -1.40 3.06 12.50
N VAL A 18 -2.48 3.07 11.73
CA VAL A 18 -3.10 1.83 11.21
C VAL A 18 -2.11 1.05 10.34
N VAL A 19 -1.43 1.71 9.40
CA VAL A 19 -0.48 1.07 8.48
C VAL A 19 0.74 0.51 9.22
N SER A 20 1.27 1.21 10.24
CA SER A 20 2.42 0.73 11.01
C SER A 20 2.10 -0.53 11.81
N ILE A 21 0.93 -0.60 12.44
CA ILE A 21 0.47 -1.80 13.16
C ILE A 21 0.33 -2.98 12.19
N LEU A 22 -0.37 -2.78 11.07
CA LEU A 22 -0.58 -3.83 10.07
C LEU A 22 0.75 -4.33 9.49
N THR A 23 1.65 -3.42 9.13
CA THR A 23 2.95 -3.76 8.55
C THR A 23 3.84 -4.46 9.58
N GLY A 24 3.81 -4.05 10.85
CA GLY A 24 4.54 -4.70 11.93
C GLY A 24 4.13 -6.17 12.08
N ILE A 25 2.83 -6.46 12.10
CA ILE A 25 2.31 -7.83 12.21
C ILE A 25 2.72 -8.66 10.98
N ILE A 26 2.52 -8.12 9.77
CA ILE A 26 2.82 -8.84 8.52
C ILE A 26 4.34 -9.09 8.36
N SER A 27 5.18 -8.15 8.81
CA SER A 27 6.64 -8.23 8.66
C SER A 27 7.24 -9.49 9.29
N VAL A 28 6.72 -9.95 10.42
CA VAL A 28 7.20 -11.16 11.10
C VAL A 28 7.00 -12.39 10.23
N PHE A 29 5.82 -12.53 9.61
CA PHE A 29 5.52 -13.63 8.70
C PHE A 29 6.39 -13.59 7.44
N VAL A 30 6.57 -12.39 6.90
CA VAL A 30 7.36 -12.15 5.68
C VAL A 30 8.84 -12.50 5.89
N VAL A 31 9.41 -12.13 7.04
CA VAL A 31 10.79 -12.47 7.42
C VAL A 31 10.95 -13.97 7.62
N MET A 32 10.03 -14.61 8.35
CA MET A 32 10.11 -16.05 8.64
C MET A 32 10.02 -16.91 7.36
N ARG A 33 9.27 -16.44 6.35
CA ARG A 33 9.17 -17.09 5.03
C ARG A 33 10.29 -16.72 4.06
N ARG A 34 11.27 -15.90 4.48
CA ARG A 34 12.36 -15.38 3.63
C ARG A 34 11.88 -14.60 2.39
N VAL A 35 10.68 -14.03 2.44
CA VAL A 35 10.06 -13.26 1.35
C VAL A 35 10.11 -11.75 1.62
N ALA A 36 11.14 -11.28 2.34
CA ALA A 36 11.30 -9.89 2.78
C ALA A 36 11.17 -8.83 1.67
N PHE A 37 11.56 -9.18 0.45
CA PHE A 37 11.52 -8.27 -0.71
C PHE A 37 10.12 -8.15 -1.36
N VAL A 38 9.18 -9.03 -1.04
CA VAL A 38 7.83 -9.04 -1.65
C VAL A 38 7.10 -7.72 -1.41
N GLY A 39 7.22 -7.13 -0.22
CA GLY A 39 6.62 -5.82 0.07
C GLY A 39 7.13 -4.69 -0.83
N SER A 40 8.45 -4.64 -1.08
CA SER A 40 9.07 -3.62 -1.94
C SER A 40 8.70 -3.84 -3.42
N GLY A 41 8.68 -5.10 -3.88
CA GLY A 41 8.29 -5.47 -5.23
C GLY A 41 6.84 -5.13 -5.55
N ILE A 42 5.91 -5.50 -4.66
CA ILE A 42 4.49 -5.17 -4.81
C ILE A 42 4.27 -3.66 -4.77
N SER A 43 4.98 -2.92 -3.91
CA SER A 43 4.86 -1.46 -3.82
C SER A 43 5.25 -0.74 -5.12
N HIS A 44 6.32 -1.19 -5.80
CA HIS A 44 6.70 -0.65 -7.11
C HIS A 44 5.68 -1.04 -8.19
N ALA A 45 5.22 -2.30 -8.16
CA ALA A 45 4.25 -2.78 -9.12
C ALA A 45 2.88 -2.07 -8.98
N ALA A 46 2.49 -1.68 -7.76
CA ALA A 46 1.25 -0.94 -7.52
C ALA A 46 1.17 0.37 -8.33
N PHE A 47 2.29 1.05 -8.59
CA PHE A 47 2.32 2.23 -9.46
C PHE A 47 1.91 1.91 -10.90
N GLY A 48 2.25 0.73 -11.41
CA GLY A 48 1.75 0.25 -12.70
C GLY A 48 0.23 0.11 -12.71
N GLY A 49 -0.35 -0.44 -11.64
CA GLY A 49 -1.80 -0.52 -11.46
C GLY A 49 -2.50 0.84 -11.36
N VAL A 50 -1.87 1.82 -10.70
CA VAL A 50 -2.35 3.21 -10.67
C VAL A 50 -2.33 3.81 -12.07
N ALA A 51 -1.23 3.62 -12.83
CA ALA A 51 -1.11 4.13 -14.19
C ALA A 51 -2.17 3.54 -15.14
N ILE A 52 -2.45 2.24 -15.02
CA ILE A 52 -3.52 1.57 -15.77
C ILE A 52 -4.89 2.18 -15.44
N GLY A 53 -5.19 2.41 -14.15
CA GLY A 53 -6.45 3.03 -13.74
C GLY A 53 -6.60 4.45 -14.27
N PHE A 54 -5.52 5.23 -14.20
CA PHE A 54 -5.50 6.59 -14.73
C PHE A 54 -5.74 6.63 -16.25
N LEU A 55 -5.11 5.73 -17.02
CA LEU A 55 -5.29 5.63 -18.47
C LEU A 55 -6.69 5.12 -18.86
N ALA A 56 -7.24 4.18 -18.08
CA ALA A 56 -8.56 3.62 -18.32
C ALA A 56 -9.71 4.53 -17.84
N GLY A 57 -9.41 5.64 -17.16
CA GLY A 57 -10.42 6.52 -16.56
C GLY A 57 -11.18 5.88 -15.38
N VAL A 58 -10.62 4.82 -14.79
CA VAL A 58 -11.21 4.08 -13.66
C VAL A 58 -10.56 4.56 -12.35
N ASN A 59 -11.22 4.33 -11.22
CA ASN A 59 -10.66 4.67 -9.91
C ASN A 59 -9.26 4.05 -9.72
N PRO A 60 -8.18 4.87 -9.63
CA PRO A 60 -6.82 4.37 -9.58
C PRO A 60 -6.51 3.52 -8.35
N VAL A 61 -7.26 3.71 -7.26
CA VAL A 61 -7.09 2.92 -6.03
C VAL A 61 -7.55 1.48 -6.26
N ILE A 62 -8.68 1.29 -6.95
CA ILE A 62 -9.22 -0.04 -7.23
C ILE A 62 -8.30 -0.80 -8.18
N THR A 63 -7.84 -0.14 -9.25
CA THR A 63 -6.93 -0.78 -10.21
C THR A 63 -5.58 -1.10 -9.58
N ALA A 64 -5.04 -0.23 -8.71
CA ALA A 64 -3.83 -0.50 -7.95
C ALA A 64 -3.99 -1.71 -7.03
N MET A 65 -5.12 -1.84 -6.33
CA MET A 65 -5.41 -3.00 -5.47
C MET A 65 -5.48 -4.29 -6.28
N ILE A 66 -6.28 -4.32 -7.36
CA ILE A 66 -6.43 -5.51 -8.21
C ILE A 66 -5.08 -5.91 -8.81
N TYR A 67 -4.34 -4.95 -9.36
CA TYR A 67 -3.04 -5.22 -9.96
C TYR A 67 -2.02 -5.73 -8.94
N SER A 68 -1.99 -5.17 -7.73
CA SER A 68 -1.11 -5.63 -6.65
C SER A 68 -1.40 -7.07 -6.24
N ILE A 69 -2.68 -7.48 -6.22
CA ILE A 69 -3.09 -8.86 -5.96
C ILE A 69 -2.60 -9.80 -7.07
N PHE A 70 -2.79 -9.42 -8.34
CA PHE A 70 -2.28 -10.21 -9.46
C PHE A 70 -0.75 -10.40 -9.41
N VAL A 71 -0.02 -9.34 -9.09
CA VAL A 71 1.44 -9.40 -8.91
C VAL A 71 1.82 -10.29 -7.75
N ALA A 72 1.09 -10.23 -6.62
CA ALA A 72 1.33 -11.09 -5.47
C ALA A 72 1.15 -12.59 -5.78
N PHE A 73 0.30 -12.96 -6.73
CA PHE A 73 0.17 -14.35 -7.19
C PHE A 73 1.26 -14.78 -8.18
N GLY A 74 1.91 -13.83 -8.85
CA GLY A 74 2.97 -14.10 -9.82
C GLY A 74 4.37 -14.26 -9.22
N ILE A 75 4.54 -13.93 -7.93
CA ILE A 75 5.80 -14.03 -7.17
C ILE A 75 5.73 -15.26 -6.27
#